data_AF-A0ABD3ZQJ9-F1
#
_entry.id   AF-A0ABD3ZQJ9-F1
#
_cell.length_a   1.000
_cell.length_b   1.000
_cell.length_c   1.000
_cell.angle_alpha   90.00
_cell.angle_beta   90.00
_cell.angle_gamma   90.00
#
_symmetry.space_group_name_H-M   'P 1'
#
loop_
_entity.id
_entity.type
_entity.pdbx_description
1 polymer ?
#
loop_
_entity_poly.entity_id
_entity_poly.type
_entity_poly.pdbx_seq_one_letter_code
_entity_poly.pdbx_strand_id
1 'polypeptide(L)'
;MIQVYRYDENFVFVEPIPIEEPGEDGKYVIPENCTTIQPPSYIKPMFNPKEQKWSEVATQAEKDEILKQVENGRVPSPLDELKSQNAEIMVQLAEAQNLIESQAKMIADLLLMLAEGGEV
;
A
#
# COMPACT_ATOMS: atom_id res chain seq x y z
N MET A 1 -12.49 14.61 -31.14
CA MET A 1 -12.33 14.37 -29.71
C MET A 1 -11.05 15.01 -29.19
N ILE A 2 -11.14 15.85 -28.15
CA ILE A 2 -9.99 16.35 -27.40
C ILE A 2 -10.11 15.93 -25.93
N GLN A 3 -8.98 15.68 -25.27
CA GLN A 3 -8.96 15.42 -23.83
C GLN A 3 -8.66 16.73 -23.10
N VAL A 4 -9.53 17.12 -22.18
CA VAL A 4 -9.28 18.21 -21.25
C VAL A 4 -9.22 17.69 -19.81
N TYR A 5 -8.65 18.49 -18.93
CA TYR A 5 -8.44 18.17 -17.52
C TYR A 5 -9.14 19.24 -16.70
N ARG A 6 -10.17 18.83 -15.97
CA ARG A 6 -10.98 19.71 -15.13
C ARG A 6 -10.28 19.95 -13.80
N TYR A 7 -10.33 21.19 -13.33
CA TYR A 7 -9.90 21.58 -12.00
C TYR A 7 -11.04 22.25 -11.22
N ASP A 8 -10.95 22.25 -9.89
CA ASP A 8 -11.93 22.85 -8.98
C ASP A 8 -11.63 24.35 -8.72
N GLU A 9 -12.37 24.97 -7.80
CA GLU A 9 -12.19 26.37 -7.40
C GLU A 9 -10.82 26.64 -6.74
N ASN A 10 -10.18 25.61 -6.19
CA ASN A 10 -8.82 25.66 -5.66
C ASN A 10 -7.76 25.34 -6.72
N PHE A 11 -8.17 25.22 -7.99
CA PHE A 11 -7.37 24.78 -9.11
C PHE A 11 -6.80 23.36 -8.97
N VAL A 12 -7.33 22.55 -8.07
CA VAL A 12 -6.92 21.15 -7.89
C VAL A 12 -7.55 20.29 -8.98
N PHE A 13 -6.76 19.40 -9.57
CA PHE A 13 -7.21 18.45 -10.57
C PHE A 13 -8.34 17.57 -10.02
N VAL A 14 -9.45 17.50 -10.77
CA VAL A 14 -10.62 16.69 -10.42
C VAL A 14 -10.68 15.44 -11.29
N GLU A 15 -10.82 15.63 -12.61
CA GLU A 15 -11.03 14.52 -13.54
C GLU A 15 -10.64 14.88 -14.98
N PRO A 16 -10.27 13.89 -15.81
CA PRO A 16 -10.09 14.06 -17.24
C PRO A 16 -11.45 13.99 -17.96
N ILE A 17 -11.82 15.02 -18.73
CA ILE A 17 -13.07 15.08 -19.52
C ILE A 17 -12.76 15.03 -21.03
N PRO A 18 -13.27 14.03 -21.78
CA PRO A 18 -13.20 14.04 -23.23
C PRO A 18 -14.30 14.96 -23.81
N ILE A 19 -13.94 15.83 -24.76
CA ILE A 19 -14.88 16.63 -25.55
C ILE A 19 -14.97 15.98 -26.93
N GLU A 20 -16.10 15.35 -27.20
CA GLU A 20 -16.32 14.56 -28.42
C GLU A 20 -16.66 15.45 -29.63
N GLU A 21 -17.50 16.47 -29.42
CA GLU A 21 -18.03 17.33 -30.48
C GLU A 21 -17.43 18.75 -30.43
N PRO A 22 -17.01 19.31 -31.58
CA PRO A 22 -16.71 20.74 -31.69
C PRO A 22 -18.00 21.57 -31.60
N GLY A 23 -17.89 22.83 -31.14
CA GLY A 23 -18.99 23.78 -31.10
C GLY A 23 -19.49 24.19 -32.49
N GLU A 24 -20.54 25.01 -32.55
CA GLU A 24 -21.21 25.45 -33.80
C GLU A 24 -20.27 26.13 -34.81
N ASP A 25 -19.15 26.71 -34.35
CA ASP A 25 -18.11 27.33 -35.15
C ASP A 25 -16.99 26.38 -35.60
N GLY A 26 -17.14 25.07 -35.33
CA GLY A 26 -16.17 24.03 -35.69
C GLY A 26 -14.94 23.97 -34.79
N LYS A 27 -14.91 24.74 -33.69
CA LYS A 27 -13.83 24.72 -32.69
C LYS A 27 -14.30 24.04 -31.40
N TYR A 28 -13.40 23.32 -30.74
CA TYR A 28 -13.71 22.74 -29.43
C TYR A 28 -13.82 23.85 -28.38
N VAL A 29 -14.98 23.94 -27.73
CA VAL A 29 -15.22 24.88 -26.64
C VAL A 29 -14.70 24.27 -25.34
N ILE A 30 -13.63 24.85 -24.81
CA ILE A 30 -13.03 24.39 -23.55
C ILE A 30 -13.66 25.21 -22.42
N PRO A 31 -14.29 24.59 -21.42
CA PRO A 31 -14.81 25.29 -20.26
C PRO A 31 -13.70 26.05 -19.51
N GLU A 32 -14.02 27.18 -18.89
CA GLU A 32 -13.03 28.01 -18.18
C GLU A 32 -12.29 27.24 -17.07
N ASN A 33 -12.94 26.25 -16.46
CA ASN A 33 -12.37 25.39 -15.41
C ASN A 33 -11.64 24.15 -15.95
N CYS A 34 -11.30 24.12 -17.24
CA CYS A 34 -10.61 23.02 -17.89
C CYS A 34 -9.32 23.48 -18.56
N THR A 35 -8.32 22.61 -18.57
CA THR A 35 -7.04 22.82 -19.28
C THR A 35 -6.75 21.66 -20.22
N THR A 36 -6.05 21.92 -21.32
CA THR A 36 -5.55 20.87 -22.23
C THR A 36 -4.23 20.27 -21.76
N ILE A 37 -3.66 20.82 -20.69
CA ILE A 37 -2.34 20.42 -20.19
C ILE A 37 -2.53 19.25 -19.23
N GLN A 38 -1.91 18.12 -19.54
CA GLN A 38 -1.97 16.94 -18.69
C GLN A 38 -1.25 17.17 -17.36
N PRO A 39 -1.88 16.87 -16.20
CA PRO A 39 -1.18 16.86 -14.93
C PRO A 39 -0.10 15.77 -14.93
N PRO A 40 1.13 16.08 -14.46
CA PRO A 40 2.14 15.07 -14.14
C PRO A 40 1.65 14.13 -13.03
N SER A 41 2.44 13.10 -12.72
CA SER A 41 2.20 12.16 -11.62
C SER A 41 2.38 12.80 -10.22
N TYR A 42 1.68 13.90 -9.96
CA TYR A 42 1.69 14.62 -8.69
C TYR A 42 0.56 14.16 -7.78
N ILE A 43 0.81 14.18 -6.48
CA ILE A 43 -0.20 13.95 -5.46
C ILE A 43 -0.94 15.27 -5.23
N LYS A 44 -2.24 15.31 -5.56
CA LYS A 44 -3.05 16.55 -5.65
C LYS A 44 -2.41 17.61 -6.58
N PRO A 45 -2.44 17.38 -7.91
CA PRO A 45 -1.97 18.37 -8.87
C PRO A 45 -2.84 19.63 -8.79
N MET A 46 -2.23 20.80 -8.61
CA MET A 46 -2.90 22.10 -8.69
C MET A 46 -2.43 22.85 -9.95
N PHE A 47 -3.38 23.34 -10.74
CA PHE A 47 -3.11 24.05 -11.98
C PHE A 47 -2.89 25.55 -11.71
N ASN A 48 -1.77 26.09 -12.12
CA ASN A 48 -1.51 27.52 -12.08
C ASN A 48 -1.88 28.15 -13.44
N PRO A 49 -3.05 28.81 -13.60
CA PRO A 49 -3.49 29.36 -14.88
C PRO A 49 -2.56 30.46 -15.42
N LYS A 50 -1.87 31.19 -14.53
CA LYS A 50 -0.90 32.23 -14.90
C LYS A 50 0.36 31.66 -15.54
N GLU A 51 0.82 30.50 -15.04
CA GLU A 51 2.04 29.85 -15.52
C GLU A 51 1.74 28.74 -16.53
N GLN A 52 0.46 28.39 -16.69
CA GLN A 52 -0.04 27.25 -17.46
C GLN A 52 0.71 25.95 -17.09
N LYS A 53 0.93 25.73 -15.78
CA LYS A 53 1.68 24.59 -15.26
C LYS A 53 1.00 23.97 -14.06
N TRP A 54 1.19 22.67 -13.90
CA TRP A 54 0.79 21.95 -12.70
C TRP A 54 1.86 22.06 -11.63
N SER A 55 1.43 22.15 -10.39
CA SER A 55 2.29 22.16 -9.21
C SER A 55 1.72 21.22 -8.15
N GLU A 56 2.59 20.63 -7.36
CA GLU A 56 2.19 19.74 -6.28
C GLU A 56 2.00 20.56 -5.01
N VAL A 57 0.77 20.57 -4.46
CA VAL A 57 0.44 21.33 -3.24
C VAL A 57 0.21 20.43 -2.03
N ALA A 58 0.16 19.11 -2.20
CA ALA A 58 0.00 18.19 -1.09
C ALA A 58 1.14 18.37 -0.08
N THR A 59 0.76 18.68 1.17
CA THR A 59 1.72 18.75 2.29
C THR A 59 2.22 17.33 2.60
N GLN A 60 3.42 17.20 3.15
CA GLN A 60 3.98 15.89 3.51
C GLN A 60 3.03 15.04 4.37
N ALA A 61 2.28 15.67 5.29
CA ALA A 61 1.27 15.01 6.11
C ALA A 61 0.09 14.45 5.28
N GLU A 62 -0.40 15.21 4.29
CA GLU A 62 -1.47 14.74 3.41
C GLU A 62 -0.98 13.63 2.46
N LYS A 63 0.27 13.70 2.02
CA LYS A 63 0.89 12.62 1.24
C LYS A 63 0.97 11.33 2.04
N ASP A 64 1.37 11.42 3.31
CA ASP A 64 1.44 10.28 4.23
C ASP A 64 0.05 9.67 4.48
N GLU A 65 -0.99 10.52 4.61
CA GLU A 65 -2.36 10.07 4.78
C GLU A 65 -2.92 9.38 3.53
N ILE A 66 -2.66 9.94 2.33
CA ILE A 66 -3.04 9.31 1.05
C ILE A 66 -2.31 7.98 0.89
N LEU A 67 -1.02 7.93 1.23
CA LEU A 67 -0.22 6.71 1.16
C LEU A 67 -0.77 5.64 2.12
N LYS A 68 -1.13 6.02 3.35
CA LYS A 68 -1.78 5.14 4.32
C LYS A 68 -3.15 4.65 3.85
N GLN A 69 -3.95 5.48 3.20
CA GLN A 69 -5.23 5.04 2.62
C GLN A 69 -5.00 4.02 1.50
N VAL A 70 -3.98 4.22 0.67
CA VAL A 70 -3.57 3.26 -0.36
C VAL A 70 -3.03 1.96 0.26
N GLU A 71 -2.24 2.04 1.34
CA GLU A 71 -1.76 0.88 2.09
C GLU A 71 -2.89 0.12 2.81
N ASN A 72 -3.86 0.83 3.40
CA ASN A 72 -5.02 0.21 4.05
C ASN A 72 -6.02 -0.38 3.06
N GLY A 73 -6.10 0.18 1.84
CA GLY A 73 -6.86 -0.40 0.73
C GLY A 73 -6.11 -1.51 0.00
N ARG A 74 -4.85 -1.77 0.37
CA ARG A 74 -4.04 -2.83 -0.23
C ARG A 74 -4.50 -4.16 0.35
N VAL A 75 -5.10 -4.99 -0.50
CA VAL A 75 -5.25 -6.42 -0.22
C VAL A 75 -3.85 -6.94 0.13
N PRO A 76 -3.65 -7.64 1.27
CA PRO A 76 -2.33 -8.10 1.68
C PRO A 76 -1.68 -8.83 0.51
N SER A 77 -0.44 -8.46 0.19
CA SER A 77 0.23 -9.08 -0.95
C SER A 77 0.59 -10.52 -0.56
N PRO A 78 0.72 -11.44 -1.52
CA PRO A 78 1.16 -12.82 -1.23
C PRO A 78 2.47 -12.89 -0.44
N LEU A 79 3.33 -11.87 -0.57
CA LEU A 79 4.56 -11.72 0.21
C LEU A 79 4.30 -11.41 1.69
N ASP A 80 3.30 -10.59 2.01
CA ASP A 80 2.92 -10.24 3.37
C ASP A 80 2.32 -11.46 4.09
N GLU A 81 1.48 -12.24 3.38
CA GLU A 81 0.97 -13.52 3.86
C GLU A 81 2.09 -14.52 4.10
N LEU A 82 3.04 -14.65 3.17
CA LEU A 82 4.18 -15.56 3.30
C LEU A 82 5.07 -15.20 4.49
N LYS A 83 5.28 -13.91 4.76
CA LYS A 83 6.00 -13.46 5.96
C LYS A 83 5.28 -13.87 7.24
N SER A 84 3.96 -13.69 7.28
CA SER A 84 3.15 -14.11 8.43
C SER A 84 3.23 -15.61 8.66
N GLN A 85 3.09 -16.41 7.60
CA GLN A 85 3.20 -17.87 7.68
C GLN A 85 4.59 -18.32 8.12
N ASN A 86 5.66 -17.70 7.61
CA ASN A 86 7.03 -18.02 8.03
C ASN A 86 7.27 -17.71 9.51
N ALA A 87 6.73 -16.60 10.02
CA ALA A 87 6.83 -16.26 11.44
C ALA A 87 6.10 -17.30 12.31
N GLU A 88 4.89 -17.72 11.90
CA GLU A 88 4.12 -18.74 12.60
C GLU A 88 4.83 -20.11 12.61
N ILE A 89 5.38 -20.53 11.46
CA ILE A 89 6.16 -21.76 11.34
C ILE A 89 7.40 -21.72 12.25
N MET A 90 8.09 -20.58 12.34
CA MET A 90 9.25 -20.45 13.24
C MET A 90 8.87 -20.61 14.71
N VAL A 91 7.71 -20.08 15.12
CA VAL A 91 7.20 -20.25 16.49
C VAL A 91 6.89 -21.72 16.76
N GLN A 92 6.14 -22.38 15.87
CA GLN A 92 5.82 -23.80 16.02
C GLN A 92 7.07 -24.69 16.07
N LEU A 93 8.09 -24.35 15.26
CA LEU A 93 9.37 -25.06 15.28
C LEU A 93 10.09 -24.91 16.62
N ALA A 94 10.11 -23.70 17.19
CA ALA A 94 10.70 -23.46 18.50
C ALA A 94 9.95 -24.20 19.62
N GLU A 95 8.61 -24.25 19.56
CA GLU A 95 7.80 -25.01 20.51
C GLU A 95 8.06 -26.51 20.41
N ALA A 96 8.14 -27.05 19.19
CA ALA A 96 8.44 -28.46 18.96
C ALA A 96 9.84 -28.85 19.48
N GLN A 97 10.85 -27.99 19.27
CA GLN A 97 12.20 -28.21 19.79
C GLN A 97 12.22 -28.25 21.33
N ASN A 98 11.57 -27.29 21.99
CA ASN A 98 11.44 -27.27 23.46
C ASN A 98 10.77 -28.55 23.98
N LEU A 99 9.71 -29.03 23.31
CA LEU A 99 9.03 -30.26 23.69
C LEU A 99 9.94 -31.49 23.55
N ILE A 100 10.74 -31.57 22.48
CA ILE A 100 11.71 -32.64 22.27
C ILE A 100 12.78 -32.62 23.38
N GLU A 101 13.33 -31.44 23.71
CA GLU A 101 14.32 -31.29 24.77
C GLU A 101 13.75 -31.70 26.14
N SER A 102 12.52 -31.29 26.44
CA SER A 102 11.83 -31.69 27.68
C SER A 102 11.62 -33.21 27.75
N GLN A 103 11.23 -33.85 26.65
CA GLN A 103 11.07 -35.30 26.59
C GLN A 103 12.40 -36.03 26.75
N ALA A 104 13.46 -35.56 26.07
CA ALA A 104 14.79 -36.13 26.19
C ALA A 104 15.31 -36.08 27.63
N LYS A 105 15.07 -34.96 28.34
CA LYS A 105 15.41 -34.82 29.75
C LYS A 105 14.65 -35.82 30.62
N MET A 106 13.33 -35.92 30.43
CA MET A 106 12.50 -36.87 31.17
C MET A 106 12.96 -38.33 30.96
N ILE A 107 13.31 -38.70 29.74
CA ILE A 107 13.82 -40.04 29.43
C ILE A 107 15.16 -40.28 30.12
N ALA A 108 16.07 -39.30 30.12
CA ALA A 108 17.36 -39.40 30.80
C ALA A 108 17.18 -39.59 32.32
N ASP A 109 16.30 -38.83 32.95
CA ASP A 109 15.96 -38.98 34.38
C ASP A 109 15.39 -40.38 34.68
N LEU A 110 14.50 -40.89 33.84
CA LEU A 110 13.95 -42.25 33.98
C LEU A 110 15.03 -43.33 33.87
N LEU A 111 15.95 -43.20 32.91
CA LEU A 111 17.06 -44.13 32.74
C LEU A 111 18.01 -44.13 33.94
N LEU A 112 18.28 -42.95 34.52
CA LEU A 112 19.11 -42.83 35.71
C LEU A 112 18.46 -43.52 36.92
N MET A 113 17.17 -43.28 37.17
CA MET A 113 16.44 -43.93 38.26
C MET A 113 16.41 -45.47 38.12
N LEU A 114 16.28 -45.98 36.89
CA LEU A 114 16.34 -47.42 36.63
C LEU A 114 17.73 -48.01 36.87
N ALA A 115 18.79 -47.27 36.54
CA ALA A 115 20.17 -47.67 36.78
C ALA A 115 20.50 -47.67 38.29
N GLU A 116 20.05 -46.66 39.03
CA GLU A 116 20.28 -46.53 40.47
C GLU A 116 19.40 -47.48 41.30
N GLY A 117 18.17 -47.77 40.87
CA GLY A 117 17.26 -48.71 41.54
C GLY A 117 17.57 -50.19 41.30
N GLY A 118 18.55 -50.50 40.44
CA GLY A 118 18.96 -51.86 40.07
C GLY A 118 20.16 -52.41 40.85
N GLU A 119 20.79 -51.63 41.72
CA GLU A 119 21.86 -52.13 42.61
C GLU A 119 21.26 -52.70 43.90
N VAL A 120 21.05 -54.03 43.92
CA VAL A 120 20.84 -54.86 45.13
C VAL A 120 21.80 -56.04 45.17
#